data_AF-A0A9W5K1B0-F1
#
_entry.id   AF-A0A9W5K1B0-F1
#
_cell.length_a   1.000
_cell.length_b   1.000
_cell.length_c   1.000
_cell.angle_alpha   90.00
_cell.angle_beta   90.00
_cell.angle_gamma   90.00
#
_symmetry.space_group_name_H-M   'P 1'
#
loop_
_entity.id
_entity.type
_entity.pdbx_description
1 polymer ?
#
loop_
_entity_poly.entity_id
_entity_poly.type
_entity_poly.pdbx_seq_one_letter_code
_entity_poly.pdbx_strand_id
1 'polypeptide(L)'
;MPHTYEHAWSVKKPSSESHAWSYKHACDACLAEIEVRHGVDWKVTDVVFEDLGRETETDVTWDGKRTWKCTHRVKATYEIVHRGNPELDVPIFENHIKITYKMHNVNYK
;
A
#
# COMPACT_ATOMS: atom_id res chain seq x y z
N MET A 1 12.64 -7.06 -13.49
CA MET A 1 13.51 -6.90 -12.31
C MET A 1 12.63 -6.41 -11.18
N PRO A 2 12.79 -6.90 -9.94
CA PRO A 2 12.00 -6.43 -8.81
C PRO A 2 12.39 -5.00 -8.43
N HIS A 3 11.38 -4.15 -8.29
CA HIS A 3 11.48 -2.77 -7.84
C HIS A 3 11.04 -2.65 -6.39
N THR A 4 11.58 -1.65 -5.69
CA THR A 4 11.17 -1.32 -4.33
C THR A 4 10.76 0.14 -4.24
N TYR A 5 9.72 0.40 -3.46
CA TYR A 5 9.27 1.74 -3.13
C TYR A 5 8.88 1.80 -1.65
N GLU A 6 9.23 2.88 -0.98
CA GLU A 6 8.98 3.03 0.45
C GLU A 6 8.44 4.43 0.74
N HIS A 7 7.35 4.50 1.50
CA HIS A 7 6.77 5.77 1.91
C HIS A 7 5.97 5.65 3.21
N ALA A 8 5.83 6.77 3.91
CA ALA A 8 5.00 6.88 5.11
C ALA A 8 3.67 7.55 4.76
N TRP A 9 2.56 6.84 4.97
CA TRP A 9 1.21 7.32 4.65
C TRP A 9 0.41 7.57 5.92
N SER A 10 -0.04 8.80 6.11
CA SER A 10 -0.93 9.17 7.22
C SER A 10 -2.40 9.02 6.83
N VAL A 11 -3.10 8.14 7.52
CA VAL A 11 -4.54 7.92 7.33
C VAL A 11 -5.29 8.40 8.58
N LYS A 12 -6.19 9.37 8.39
CA LYS A 12 -7.13 9.81 9.44
C LYS A 12 -8.37 8.93 9.39
N LYS A 13 -8.80 8.45 10.56
CA LYS A 13 -9.97 7.59 10.70
C LYS A 13 -10.70 7.82 12.03
N PRO A 14 -11.98 7.45 12.12
CA PRO A 14 -12.67 7.34 13.41
C PRO A 14 -11.97 6.30 14.31
N SER A 15 -12.03 6.46 15.63
CA SER A 15 -11.45 5.48 16.56
C SER A 15 -12.12 4.09 16.51
N SER A 16 -13.29 3.98 15.86
CA SER A 16 -13.97 2.70 15.62
C SER A 16 -13.29 1.83 14.57
N GLU A 17 -12.46 2.42 13.70
CA GLU A 17 -11.80 1.70 12.60
C GLU A 17 -10.48 1.05 13.04
N SER A 18 -10.23 -0.18 12.59
CA SER A 18 -9.07 -0.97 13.01
C SER A 18 -7.75 -0.49 12.39
N HIS A 19 -6.61 -0.85 12.99
CA HIS A 19 -5.29 -0.53 12.39
C HIS A 19 -5.09 -1.18 11.03
N ALA A 20 -5.62 -2.40 10.84
CA ALA A 20 -5.58 -3.11 9.57
C ALA A 20 -6.31 -2.34 8.46
N TRP A 21 -7.43 -1.69 8.80
CA TRP A 21 -8.13 -0.80 7.87
C TRP A 21 -7.21 0.33 7.38
N SER A 22 -6.61 1.08 8.30
CA SER A 22 -5.71 2.18 7.92
C SER A 22 -4.46 1.71 7.17
N TYR A 23 -3.95 0.52 7.49
CA TYR A 23 -2.80 -0.06 6.78
C TYR A 23 -3.17 -0.39 5.32
N LYS A 24 -4.33 -1.00 5.09
CA LYS A 24 -4.81 -1.28 3.73
C LYS A 24 -4.90 0.00 2.90
N HIS A 25 -5.48 1.07 3.46
CA HIS A 25 -5.55 2.38 2.78
C HIS A 25 -4.18 2.97 2.50
N ALA A 26 -3.21 2.81 3.41
CA ALA A 26 -1.83 3.22 3.17
C ALA A 26 -1.19 2.43 2.02
N CYS A 27 -1.42 1.12 1.94
CA CYS A 27 -0.95 0.29 0.83
C CYS A 27 -1.61 0.64 -0.50
N ASP A 28 -2.92 0.90 -0.50
CA ASP A 28 -3.66 1.28 -1.70
C ASP A 28 -3.18 2.65 -2.24
N ALA A 29 -2.90 3.61 -1.35
CA ALA A 29 -2.27 4.88 -1.72
C ALA A 29 -0.84 4.69 -2.25
N CYS A 30 -0.07 3.77 -1.64
CA CYS A 30 1.26 3.40 -2.09
C CYS A 30 1.24 2.80 -3.50
N LEU A 31 0.28 1.93 -3.81
CA LEU A 31 0.10 1.35 -5.14
C LEU A 31 -0.19 2.42 -6.18
N ALA A 32 -1.15 3.32 -5.89
CA ALA A 32 -1.54 4.38 -6.81
C ALA A 32 -0.35 5.31 -7.15
N GLU A 33 0.47 5.64 -6.16
CA GLU A 33 1.68 6.44 -6.36
C GLU A 33 2.72 5.71 -7.23
N ILE A 34 2.90 4.39 -7.04
CA ILE A 34 3.77 3.58 -7.90
C ILE A 34 3.27 3.57 -9.34
N GLU A 35 1.97 3.34 -9.55
CA GLU A 35 1.36 3.33 -10.89
C GLU A 35 1.51 4.68 -11.60
N VAL A 36 1.30 5.78 -10.88
CA VAL A 36 1.47 7.14 -11.43
C VAL A 36 2.93 7.40 -11.82
N ARG A 37 3.90 6.94 -11.02
CA ARG A 37 5.34 7.13 -11.31
C ARG A 37 5.82 6.43 -12.57
N HIS A 38 5.34 5.21 -12.83
CA HIS A 38 5.71 4.46 -14.04
C HIS A 38 4.92 4.90 -15.26
N GLY A 39 3.71 5.43 -15.06
CA GLY A 39 2.84 5.90 -16.13
C GLY A 39 1.97 4.80 -16.74
N VAL A 40 1.10 5.21 -17.66
CA VAL A 40 0.01 4.37 -18.19
C VAL A 40 0.53 3.21 -19.04
N ASP A 41 1.72 3.35 -19.64
CA ASP A 41 2.35 2.35 -20.50
C ASP A 41 2.91 1.16 -19.74
N TRP A 42 2.93 1.20 -18.41
CA TRP A 42 3.42 0.11 -17.57
C TRP A 42 2.29 -0.45 -16.70
N LYS A 43 2.37 -1.74 -16.38
CA LYS A 43 1.49 -2.40 -15.41
C LYS A 43 2.35 -2.92 -14.27
N VAL A 44 1.97 -2.56 -13.05
CA VAL A 44 2.59 -3.06 -11.83
C VAL A 44 2.02 -4.46 -11.53
N THR A 45 2.88 -5.44 -11.28
CA THR A 45 2.50 -6.82 -10.95
C THR A 45 3.24 -7.32 -9.72
N ASP A 46 2.77 -8.43 -9.15
CA ASP A 46 3.42 -9.16 -8.05
C ASP A 46 3.78 -8.27 -6.84
N VAL A 47 2.81 -7.44 -6.43
CA VAL A 47 3.02 -6.44 -5.38
C VAL A 47 2.95 -7.08 -4.00
N VAL A 48 4.03 -6.94 -3.24
CA VAL A 48 4.11 -7.31 -1.83
C VAL A 48 4.32 -6.05 -1.00
N PHE A 49 3.40 -5.80 -0.09
CA PHE A 49 3.51 -4.75 0.90
C PHE A 49 4.03 -5.29 2.22
N GLU A 50 4.98 -4.58 2.81
CA GLU A 50 5.57 -4.84 4.11
C GLU A 50 5.34 -3.62 5.01
N ASP A 51 4.79 -3.87 6.20
CA ASP A 51 4.67 -2.87 7.26
C ASP A 51 6.00 -2.70 7.98
N LEU A 52 6.65 -1.55 7.79
CA LEU A 52 7.91 -1.20 8.44
C LEU A 52 7.72 -0.55 9.82
N GLY A 53 6.48 -0.28 10.21
CA GLY A 53 6.17 0.35 11.49
C GLY A 53 5.05 1.38 11.37
N ARG A 54 4.47 1.68 12.54
CA ARG A 54 3.32 2.56 12.67
C ARG A 54 3.50 3.55 13.79
N GLU A 55 3.09 4.78 13.53
CA GLU A 55 2.84 5.81 14.53
C GLU A 55 1.34 6.10 14.61
N THR A 56 0.82 6.40 15.79
CA THR A 56 -0.61 6.69 15.97
C THR A 56 -0.79 7.87 16.89
N GLU A 57 -1.37 8.93 16.34
CA GLU A 57 -1.75 10.14 17.05
C GLU A 57 -3.26 10.09 17.32
N THR A 58 -3.67 10.49 18.53
CA THR A 58 -5.08 10.62 18.89
C THR A 58 -5.42 12.10 18.94
N ASP A 59 -6.40 12.50 18.14
CA ASP A 59 -7.00 13.82 18.18
C ASP A 59 -8.40 13.72 18.81
N VAL A 60 -8.69 14.60 19.77
CA VAL A 60 -10.04 14.75 20.34
C VAL A 60 -10.53 16.14 19.98
N THR A 61 -11.62 16.16 19.23
CA THR A 61 -12.29 17.40 18.81
C THR A 61 -13.15 17.97 19.95
N TRP A 62 -13.50 19.24 19.86
CA TRP A 62 -14.24 19.96 20.91
C TRP A 62 -15.65 19.37 21.18
N ASP A 63 -16.25 18.70 20.18
CA ASP A 63 -17.52 17.97 20.29
C ASP A 63 -17.34 16.55 20.86
N GLY A 64 -16.15 16.24 21.39
CA GLY A 64 -15.82 14.97 22.05
C GLY A 64 -15.56 13.81 21.08
N LYS A 65 -15.55 14.03 19.76
CA LYS A 65 -15.24 12.96 18.81
C LYS A 65 -13.74 12.67 18.81
N ARG A 66 -13.41 11.40 19.00
CA ARG A 66 -12.06 10.88 18.94
C ARG A 66 -11.74 10.39 17.53
N THR A 67 -10.74 11.00 16.91
CA THR A 67 -10.16 10.56 15.65
C THR A 67 -8.75 10.06 15.87
N TRP A 68 -8.35 9.03 15.13
CA TRP A 68 -6.98 8.56 15.12
C TRP A 68 -6.34 8.93 13.78
N LYS A 69 -5.11 9.41 13.85
CA LYS A 69 -4.24 9.56 12.68
C LYS A 69 -3.17 8.49 12.79
N CYS A 70 -3.25 7.48 11.92
CA CYS A 70 -2.28 6.41 11.87
C CYS A 70 -1.34 6.64 10.69
N THR A 71 -0.06 6.83 10.97
CA THR A 71 0.99 6.90 9.95
C THR A 71 1.62 5.53 9.81
N HIS A 72 1.48 4.92 8.64
CA HIS A 72 2.06 3.60 8.33
C HIS A 72 3.24 3.79 7.39
N ARG A 73 4.41 3.26 7.76
CA ARG A 73 5.57 3.21 6.87
C ARG A 73 5.47 1.91 6.07
N VAL A 74 5.19 2.02 4.78
CA VAL A 74 4.94 0.88 3.90
C VAL A 74 6.09 0.75 2.91
N LYS A 75 6.61 -0.47 2.77
CA LYS A 75 7.52 -0.84 1.69
C LYS A 75 6.80 -1.75 0.71
N ALA A 76 6.78 -1.35 -0.56
CA ALA A 76 6.26 -2.13 -1.66
C ALA A 76 7.42 -2.76 -2.43
N THR A 77 7.33 -4.06 -2.70
CA THR A 77 8.19 -4.77 -3.66
C THR A 77 7.30 -5.24 -4.80
N TYR A 78 7.66 -4.93 -6.04
CA TYR A 78 6.79 -5.16 -7.21
C TYR A 78 7.60 -5.38 -8.48
N GLU A 79 6.96 -5.91 -9.51
CA GLU A 79 7.51 -5.97 -10.87
C GLU A 79 6.72 -5.03 -11.80
N ILE A 80 7.31 -4.67 -12.93
CA ILE A 80 6.67 -3.86 -13.97
C ILE A 80 6.74 -4.59 -15.31
N VAL A 81 5.65 -4.50 -16.07
CA VAL A 81 5.55 -5.01 -17.43
C VAL A 81 5.03 -3.92 -18.36
N HIS A 82 5.59 -3.79 -19.56
CA HIS A 82 5.14 -2.81 -20.55
C HIS A 82 3.81 -3.27 -21.15
N ARG A 83 2.83 -2.37 -21.24
CA ARG A 83 1.54 -2.61 -21.89
C ARG A 83 1.75 -2.56 -23.40
N GLY A 84 1.40 -3.64 -24.10
CA GLY A 84 1.36 -3.66 -25.57
C GLY A 84 2.71 -3.87 -26.29
N ASN A 85 3.71 -4.52 -25.68
CA ASN A 85 4.90 -4.94 -26.42
C ASN A 85 4.58 -6.18 -27.30
N PRO A 86 4.61 -6.08 -28.65
CA PRO A 86 4.30 -7.20 -29.54
C PRO A 86 5.43 -8.25 -29.65
N GLU A 87 6.65 -7.95 -29.20
CA GLU A 87 7.78 -8.90 -29.23
C GLU A 87 7.83 -9.82 -28.01
N LEU A 88 6.98 -9.58 -27.02
CA LEU A 88 6.75 -10.49 -25.92
C LEU A 88 5.51 -11.31 -26.25
N ASP A 89 5.69 -12.35 -27.07
CA ASP A 89 4.82 -13.53 -27.15
C ASP A 89 4.90 -14.33 -25.82
N VAL A 90 4.95 -13.60 -24.71
CA VAL A 90 4.76 -14.11 -23.37
C VAL A 90 3.28 -14.43 -23.34
N PRO A 91 2.89 -15.69 -23.05
CA PRO A 91 1.48 -16.03 -22.94
C PRO A 91 0.82 -14.96 -22.09
N ILE A 92 -0.30 -14.43 -22.55
CA ILE A 92 -1.17 -13.61 -21.71
C ILE A 92 -1.68 -14.55 -20.62
N PHE A 93 -0.82 -14.86 -19.66
CA PHE A 93 -1.26 -15.17 -18.33
C PHE A 93 -2.04 -13.91 -17.98
N GLU A 94 -3.34 -14.06 -17.79
CA GLU A 94 -4.10 -13.16 -16.96
C GLU A 94 -3.35 -13.12 -15.62
N ASN A 95 -2.33 -12.26 -15.54
CA ASN A 95 -1.59 -11.97 -14.33
C ASN A 95 -2.60 -11.18 -13.51
N HIS A 96 -3.44 -11.95 -12.83
CA HIS A 96 -4.18 -11.57 -11.65
C HIS A 96 -3.15 -10.81 -10.81
N ILE A 97 -3.42 -9.53 -10.56
CA ILE A 97 -2.51 -8.72 -9.76
C ILE A 97 -2.45 -9.38 -8.38
N LYS A 98 -1.33 -10.05 -8.10
CA LYS A 98 -1.13 -10.71 -6.82
C LYS A 98 -0.70 -9.66 -5.83
N ILE A 99 -1.66 -9.14 -5.06
CA ILE A 99 -1.39 -8.21 -3.97
C ILE A 99 -1.31 -9.00 -2.67
N THR A 100 -0.16 -8.97 -2.03
CA THR A 100 0.04 -9.59 -0.71
C THR A 100 0.35 -8.51 0.33
N TYR A 101 -0.47 -8.45 1.38
CA TYR A 101 -0.29 -7.54 2.51
C TYR A 101 0.38 -8.28 3.66
N LYS A 102 1.57 -7.84 4.10
CA LYS A 102 2.27 -8.39 5.27
C LYS A 102 2.32 -7.34 6.38
N MET A 103 1.38 -7.43 7.31
CA MET A 103 1.40 -6.64 8.54
C MET A 103 2.22 -7.34 9.62
N HIS A 104 3.08 -6.58 10.29
CA HIS A 104 3.67 -7.01 11.55
C HIS A 104 2.64 -6.80 12.67
N ASN A 105 2.30 -7.87 13.40
CA ASN A 105 1.40 -7.74 14.54
C ASN A 105 2.20 -7.18 15.73
N VAL A 106 2.23 -5.85 15.85
CA VAL A 106 2.95 -5.16 16.93
C VAL A 106 2.21 -5.21 18.28
N ASN A 107 1.06 -5.90 18.36
CA ASN A 107 0.16 -5.91 19.53
C ASN A 107 0.27 -7.16 20.42
N TYR A 108 1.42 -7.86 20.46
CA TYR A 108 1.69 -8.85 21.50
C TYR A 108 3.12 -8.71 22.03
N LYS A 109 3.25 -7.97 23.13
CA LYS A 109 4.28 -8.16 24.16
C LYS A 109 3.58 -8.43 25.47
#